data_AF-A0A3A8ZYP3-F1
#
_entry.id   AF-A0A3A8ZYP3-F1
#
_cell.length_a   1.000
_cell.length_b   1.000
_cell.length_c   1.000
_cell.angle_alpha   90.00
_cell.angle_beta   90.00
_cell.angle_gamma   90.00
#
_symmetry.space_group_name_H-M   'P 1'
#
loop_
_entity.id
_entity.type
_entity.pdbx_description
1 polymer ?
#
loop_
_entity_poly.entity_id
_entity_poly.type
_entity_poly.pdbx_seq_one_letter_code
_entity_poly.pdbx_strand_id
1 'polypeptide(L)'
;MSAPILFDQSRLKAYDGLMRLCEFAGKSGEWQQTLWSELLMNQNLYDAFVYYLENHGLPDEPKCGAYSLTDCYVWQTRQDNLRMDTGKNTESCNKEDMVLRSFMMMADMQRHPEDYAKKLGDWKGMDQTM
;
A
#
# COMPACT_ATOMS: atom_id res chain seq x y z
N MET A 1 -19.26 -12.53 26.98
CA MET A 1 -19.26 -11.51 25.90
C MET A 1 -18.28 -10.43 26.31
N SER A 2 -17.00 -10.58 25.95
CA SER A 2 -15.92 -9.68 26.36
C SER A 2 -15.07 -9.38 25.14
N ALA A 3 -15.61 -8.58 24.22
CA ALA A 3 -14.96 -8.25 22.95
C ALA A 3 -14.90 -6.74 22.57
N PRO A 4 -15.03 -5.74 23.46
CA PRO A 4 -14.68 -4.36 23.09
C PRO A 4 -13.20 -4.01 23.34
N ILE A 5 -12.55 -4.59 24.36
CA ILE A 5 -11.22 -4.13 24.83
C ILE A 5 -10.07 -4.63 23.94
N LEU A 6 -10.20 -5.82 23.33
CA LEU A 6 -9.16 -6.38 22.45
C LEU A 6 -9.04 -5.64 21.11
N PHE A 7 -10.16 -5.13 20.56
CA PHE A 7 -10.16 -4.39 19.31
C PHE A 7 -9.38 -3.06 19.40
N ASP A 8 -9.41 -2.43 20.57
CA ASP A 8 -8.72 -1.15 20.81
C ASP A 8 -7.20 -1.31 20.79
N GLN A 9 -6.67 -2.35 21.45
CA GLN A 9 -5.23 -2.60 21.52
C GLN A 9 -4.62 -2.97 20.17
N SER A 10 -5.30 -3.77 19.35
CA SER A 10 -4.80 -4.13 18.01
C SER A 10 -4.74 -2.92 17.08
N ARG A 11 -5.73 -2.01 17.18
CA ARG A 11 -5.75 -0.76 16.41
C ARG A 11 -4.67 0.21 16.84
N LEU A 12 -4.43 0.34 18.14
CA LEU A 12 -3.32 1.15 18.67
C LEU A 12 -1.97 0.64 18.15
N LYS A 13 -1.74 -0.68 18.18
CA LYS A 13 -0.52 -1.27 17.62
C LYS A 13 -0.37 -1.04 16.12
N ALA A 14 -1.46 -1.18 15.36
CA ALA A 14 -1.45 -0.92 13.92
C ALA A 14 -1.17 0.56 13.62
N TYR A 15 -1.77 1.47 14.37
CA TYR A 15 -1.54 2.91 14.25
C TYR A 15 -0.10 3.30 14.61
N ASP A 16 0.45 2.78 15.70
CA ASP A 16 1.84 2.97 16.09
C ASP A 16 2.80 2.42 15.02
N GLY A 17 2.47 1.27 14.43
CA GLY A 17 3.21 0.68 13.32
C GLY A 17 3.20 1.59 12.08
N LEU A 18 2.03 2.11 11.72
CA LEU A 18 1.87 3.07 10.64
C LEU A 18 2.67 4.35 10.89
N MET A 19 2.62 4.92 12.10
CA MET A 19 3.41 6.10 12.49
C MET A 19 4.90 5.88 12.24
N ARG A 20 5.46 4.78 12.73
CA ARG A 20 6.88 4.46 12.55
C ARG A 20 7.23 4.31 11.09
N LEU A 21 6.43 3.57 10.30
CA LEU A 21 6.66 3.41 8.87
C LEU A 21 6.61 4.76 8.13
N CYS A 22 5.66 5.63 8.48
CA CYS A 22 5.56 6.97 7.90
C CYS A 22 6.76 7.85 8.27
N GLU A 23 7.25 7.78 9.51
CA GLU A 23 8.47 8.47 9.92
C GLU A 23 9.70 7.97 9.14
N PHE A 24 9.87 6.65 9.01
CA PHE A 24 10.95 6.06 8.21
C PHE A 24 10.85 6.41 6.72
N ALA A 25 9.63 6.51 6.19
CA ALA A 25 9.37 6.89 4.80
C ALA A 25 9.36 8.41 4.56
N GLY A 26 9.58 9.24 5.59
CA GLY A 26 9.54 10.70 5.48
C GLY A 26 8.17 11.25 5.05
N LYS A 27 7.07 10.57 5.40
CA LYS A 27 5.70 10.99 5.07
C LYS A 27 5.20 12.08 6.01
N SER A 28 4.36 12.97 5.47
CA SER A 28 3.67 13.98 6.28
C SER A 28 2.59 13.34 7.15
N GLY A 29 2.27 14.00 8.27
CA GLY A 29 1.17 13.58 9.13
C GLY A 29 -0.17 13.53 8.41
N GLU A 30 -0.44 14.44 7.47
CA GLU A 30 -1.67 14.42 6.64
C GLU A 30 -1.75 13.16 5.78
N TRP A 31 -0.63 12.73 5.20
CA TRP A 31 -0.56 11.52 4.39
C TRP A 31 -0.83 10.28 5.25
N GLN A 32 -0.25 10.24 6.45
CA GLN A 32 -0.49 9.18 7.43
C GLN A 32 -1.96 9.10 7.84
N GLN A 33 -2.59 10.24 8.18
CA GLN A 33 -4.00 10.27 8.59
C GLN A 33 -4.92 9.84 7.45
N THR A 34 -4.61 10.21 6.21
CA THR A 34 -5.34 9.75 5.03
C THR A 34 -5.29 8.24 4.94
N LEU A 35 -4.10 7.64 4.97
CA LEU A 35 -3.96 6.18 4.88
C LEU A 35 -4.65 5.47 6.04
N TRP A 36 -4.53 6.01 7.25
CA TRP A 36 -5.20 5.46 8.42
C TRP A 36 -6.72 5.45 8.26
N SER A 37 -7.30 6.54 7.75
CA SER A 37 -8.72 6.62 7.44
C SER A 37 -9.13 5.56 6.41
N GLU A 38 -8.34 5.37 5.35
CA GLU A 38 -8.60 4.32 4.35
C GLU A 38 -8.62 2.92 4.97
N LEU A 39 -7.64 2.62 5.82
CA LEU A 39 -7.55 1.34 6.52
C LEU A 39 -8.79 1.12 7.40
N LEU A 40 -9.21 2.13 8.17
CA LEU A 40 -10.39 2.02 9.02
C LEU A 40 -11.70 1.87 8.23
N MET A 41 -11.76 2.42 7.02
CA MET A 41 -12.93 2.29 6.15
C MET A 41 -12.98 0.95 5.41
N ASN A 42 -11.84 0.26 5.25
CA ASN A 42 -11.76 -1.02 4.57
C ASN A 42 -11.11 -2.09 5.45
N GLN A 43 -11.95 -2.94 6.05
CA GLN A 43 -11.51 -4.02 6.93
C GLN A 43 -10.51 -4.97 6.26
N ASN A 44 -10.69 -5.31 4.98
CA ASN A 44 -9.77 -6.22 4.28
C ASN A 44 -8.39 -5.58 4.09
N LEU A 45 -8.35 -4.27 3.80
CA LEU A 45 -7.10 -3.53 3.68
C LEU A 45 -6.41 -3.36 5.04
N TYR A 46 -7.19 -3.14 6.10
CA TYR A 46 -6.70 -3.13 7.47
C TYR A 46 -6.08 -4.48 7.88
N ASP A 47 -6.79 -5.58 7.64
CA ASP A 47 -6.30 -6.93 7.97
C ASP A 47 -5.01 -7.24 7.22
N ALA A 48 -4.92 -6.83 5.95
CA ALA A 48 -3.71 -6.93 5.16
C ALA A 48 -2.54 -6.10 5.71
N PHE A 49 -2.83 -4.90 6.22
CA PHE A 49 -1.82 -4.05 6.83
C PHE A 49 -1.32 -4.63 8.17
N VAL A 50 -2.23 -5.16 9.00
CA VAL A 50 -1.84 -5.89 10.23
C VAL A 50 -0.98 -7.10 9.89
N TYR A 51 -1.36 -7.89 8.89
CA TYR A 51 -0.57 -9.02 8.42
C TYR A 51 0.84 -8.59 7.97
N TYR A 52 0.94 -7.47 7.25
CA TYR A 52 2.23 -6.91 6.85
C TYR A 52 3.09 -6.50 8.05
N LEU A 53 2.51 -5.87 9.08
CA LEU A 53 3.25 -5.50 10.29
C LEU A 53 3.79 -6.72 11.05
N GLU A 54 3.11 -7.86 10.99
CA GLU A 54 3.51 -9.09 11.68
C GLU A 54 4.49 -9.96 10.87
N ASN A 55 4.28 -10.06 9.55
CA ASN A 55 4.99 -11.02 8.70
C ASN A 55 5.97 -10.37 7.71
N HIS A 56 5.96 -9.04 7.60
CA HIS A 56 6.71 -8.29 6.58
C HIS A 56 6.44 -8.78 5.14
N GLY A 57 5.25 -9.33 4.89
CA GLY A 57 4.81 -9.85 3.61
C GLY A 57 3.49 -9.22 3.16
N LEU A 58 3.29 -9.09 1.85
CA LEU A 58 2.03 -8.65 1.28
C LEU A 58 1.09 -9.86 1.12
N PRO A 59 -0.10 -9.85 1.71
CA PRO A 59 -1.07 -10.91 1.53
C PRO A 59 -1.70 -10.85 0.13
N ASP A 60 -2.31 -11.97 -0.29
CA ASP A 60 -2.96 -12.08 -1.60
C ASP A 60 -4.22 -11.19 -1.69
N GLU A 61 -4.94 -11.04 -0.59
CA GLU A 61 -6.05 -10.09 -0.43
C GLU A 61 -5.62 -8.87 0.38
N PRO A 62 -6.18 -7.67 0.14
CA PRO A 62 -7.27 -7.37 -0.79
C PRO A 62 -6.84 -7.27 -2.25
N LYS A 63 -7.77 -7.61 -3.14
CA LYS A 63 -7.68 -7.38 -4.59
C LYS A 63 -8.70 -6.37 -5.09
N CYS A 64 -8.36 -5.71 -6.19
CA CYS A 64 -9.28 -4.89 -6.97
C CYS A 64 -9.25 -5.35 -8.44
N GLY A 65 -10.28 -6.11 -8.84
CA GLY A 65 -10.33 -6.77 -10.14
C GLY A 65 -9.24 -7.83 -10.26
N ALA A 66 -8.36 -7.69 -11.25
CA ALA A 66 -7.24 -8.60 -11.49
C ALA A 66 -5.95 -8.22 -10.73
N TYR A 67 -5.96 -7.12 -9.96
CA TYR A 67 -4.77 -6.56 -9.33
C TYR A 67 -4.79 -6.75 -7.82
N SER A 68 -3.67 -7.23 -7.29
CA SER A 68 -3.40 -7.44 -5.87
C SER A 68 -2.48 -6.36 -5.29
N LEU A 69 -2.31 -6.34 -3.96
CA LEU A 69 -1.32 -5.47 -3.30
C LEU A 69 0.10 -5.71 -3.83
N THR A 70 0.43 -6.95 -4.18
CA THR A 70 1.73 -7.29 -4.80
C THR A 70 1.89 -6.61 -6.14
N ASP A 71 0.84 -6.57 -6.98
CA ASP A 71 0.88 -5.87 -8.27
C ASP A 71 1.09 -4.35 -8.06
N CYS A 72 0.40 -3.76 -7.08
CA CYS A 72 0.63 -2.37 -6.68
C CYS A 72 2.10 -2.14 -6.26
N TYR A 73 2.70 -3.05 -5.50
CA TYR A 73 4.09 -2.95 -5.06
C TYR A 73 5.09 -3.09 -6.20
N VAL A 74 4.88 -4.05 -7.11
CA VAL A 74 5.69 -4.19 -8.33
C VAL A 74 5.60 -2.93 -9.19
N TRP A 75 4.40 -2.32 -9.28
CA TRP A 75 4.22 -1.05 -9.97
C TRP A 75 5.06 0.08 -9.34
N GLN A 76 5.02 0.22 -8.01
CA GLN A 76 5.87 1.20 -7.30
C GLN A 76 7.36 0.95 -7.55
N THR A 77 7.78 -0.33 -7.52
CA THR A 77 9.18 -0.73 -7.77
C THR A 77 9.66 -0.27 -9.13
N ARG A 78 8.81 -0.43 -10.16
CA ARG A 78 9.15 -0.01 -11.52
C ARG A 78 9.22 1.51 -11.64
N GLN A 79 8.31 2.25 -11.00
CA GLN A 79 8.34 3.71 -10.97
C GLN A 79 9.62 4.23 -10.33
N ASP A 80 10.06 3.60 -9.24
CA ASP A 80 11.33 3.92 -8.58
C ASP A 80 12.53 3.60 -9.47
N ASN A 81 12.55 2.42 -10.11
CA ASN A 81 13.62 2.05 -11.05
C ASN A 81 13.72 3.05 -12.22
N LEU A 82 12.59 3.49 -12.78
CA LEU A 82 12.57 4.50 -13.85
C LEU A 82 13.11 5.84 -13.35
N ARG A 83 12.78 6.24 -12.11
CA ARG A 83 13.32 7.47 -11.49
C ARG A 83 14.83 7.39 -11.29
N MET A 84 15.33 6.24 -10.84
CA MET A 84 16.76 5.99 -10.67
C MET A 84 17.51 6.02 -12.02
N ASP A 85 16.95 5.40 -13.05
CA ASP A 85 17.55 5.34 -14.40
C ASP A 85 17.62 6.74 -15.06
N THR A 86 16.72 7.65 -14.69
CA THR A 86 16.72 9.05 -15.18
C THR A 86 17.76 9.94 -14.47
N GLY A 87 18.65 9.37 -13.63
CA GLY A 87 19.82 10.06 -13.08
C GLY A 87 19.53 11.08 -11.96
N LYS A 88 18.28 11.20 -11.50
CA LYS A 88 17.95 11.94 -10.26
C LYS A 88 18.29 11.05 -9.07
N ASN A 89 19.59 10.95 -8.79
CA ASN A 89 20.11 10.39 -7.55
C ASN A 89 19.62 11.23 -6.36
N THR A 90 18.57 10.78 -5.69
CA THR A 90 18.24 11.24 -4.35
C THR A 90 17.66 10.08 -3.56
N GLU A 91 18.51 9.56 -2.69
CA GLU A 91 18.20 8.78 -1.50
C GLU A 91 17.74 7.33 -1.72
N SER A 92 18.19 6.47 -0.80
CA SER A 92 17.99 5.02 -0.80
C SER A 92 16.56 4.62 -1.14
N CYS A 93 16.38 3.67 -2.05
CA CYS A 93 15.12 2.99 -2.31
C CYS A 93 14.49 2.58 -0.97
N ASN A 94 13.37 3.24 -0.62
CA ASN A 94 12.71 3.06 0.65
C ASN A 94 11.58 2.05 0.44
N LYS A 95 11.85 0.79 0.77
CA LYS A 95 10.90 -0.31 0.58
C LYS A 95 9.62 -0.07 1.38
N GLU A 96 9.76 0.52 2.56
CA GLU A 96 8.66 0.88 3.44
C GLU A 96 7.78 1.96 2.79
N ASP A 97 8.37 2.97 2.15
CA ASP A 97 7.65 3.96 1.33
C ASP A 97 6.85 3.28 0.21
N MET A 98 7.49 2.35 -0.51
CA MET A 98 6.83 1.62 -1.60
C MET A 98 5.66 0.77 -1.10
N VAL A 99 5.80 0.11 0.05
CA VAL A 99 4.70 -0.63 0.68
C VAL A 99 3.57 0.33 1.04
N LEU A 100 3.87 1.42 1.75
CA LEU A 100 2.88 2.43 2.15
C LEU A 100 2.12 2.99 0.95
N ARG A 101 2.82 3.33 -0.14
CA ARG A 101 2.20 3.78 -1.40
C ARG A 101 1.33 2.71 -2.05
N SER A 102 1.70 1.43 -1.92
CA SER A 102 0.91 0.32 -2.46
C SER A 102 -0.41 0.16 -1.72
N PHE A 103 -0.41 0.31 -0.39
CA PHE A 103 -1.64 0.33 0.40
C PHE A 103 -2.54 1.52 0.03
N MET A 104 -1.97 2.71 -0.11
CA MET A 104 -2.72 3.90 -0.55
C MET A 104 -3.31 3.70 -1.96
N MET A 105 -2.51 3.16 -2.88
CA MET A 105 -2.94 2.87 -4.23
C MET A 105 -4.10 1.87 -4.26
N MET A 106 -4.02 0.80 -3.45
CA MET A 106 -5.11 -0.17 -3.34
C MET A 106 -6.40 0.45 -2.77
N ALA A 107 -6.28 1.33 -1.77
CA ALA A 107 -7.43 2.07 -1.24
C ALA A 107 -8.09 2.95 -2.32
N ASP A 108 -7.28 3.73 -3.05
CA ASP A 108 -7.75 4.55 -4.16
C ASP A 108 -8.40 3.70 -5.27
N MET A 109 -7.80 2.56 -5.59
CA MET A 109 -8.31 1.61 -6.57
C MET A 109 -9.68 1.06 -6.18
N GLN A 110 -9.88 0.72 -4.92
CA GLN A 110 -11.15 0.18 -4.44
C GLN A 110 -12.26 1.23 -4.43
N ARG A 111 -11.92 2.52 -4.25
CA ARG A 111 -12.86 3.63 -4.37
C ARG A 111 -13.17 4.02 -5.81
N HIS A 112 -12.16 3.97 -6.67
CA HIS A 112 -12.24 4.41 -8.07
C HIS A 112 -11.72 3.32 -9.01
N PRO A 113 -12.37 2.14 -9.06
CA PRO A 113 -11.85 0.99 -9.81
C PRO A 113 -11.71 1.26 -11.31
N GLU A 114 -12.58 2.10 -11.87
CA GLU A 114 -12.60 2.42 -13.31
C GLU A 114 -11.40 3.25 -13.77
N ASP A 115 -10.91 4.16 -12.92
CA ASP A 115 -9.77 5.03 -13.23
C ASP A 115 -8.46 4.23 -13.25
N TYR A 116 -8.37 3.25 -12.36
CA TYR A 116 -7.21 2.39 -12.25
C TYR A 116 -7.25 1.20 -13.21
N ALA A 117 -8.43 0.75 -13.64
CA ALA A 117 -8.55 -0.24 -14.71
C ALA A 117 -7.90 0.26 -16.01
N LYS A 118 -7.97 1.56 -16.32
CA LYS A 118 -7.26 2.16 -17.47
C LYS A 118 -5.76 2.33 -17.20
N LYS A 119 -5.37 2.95 -16.07
CA LYS A 119 -3.94 3.13 -15.73
C LYS A 119 -3.16 1.82 -15.67
N LEU A 120 -3.77 0.76 -15.14
CA LEU A 120 -3.14 -0.55 -15.02
C LEU A 120 -3.39 -1.43 -16.25
N GLY A 121 -4.52 -1.25 -16.95
CA GLY A 121 -4.77 -1.86 -18.26
C GLY A 121 -3.75 -1.41 -19.31
N ASP A 122 -3.41 -0.11 -19.32
CA ASP A 122 -2.33 0.45 -20.13
C ASP A 122 -0.94 0.04 -19.60
N TRP A 123 -0.84 -0.33 -18.31
CA TRP A 123 0.34 -0.93 -17.69
C TRP A 123 0.54 -2.40 -18.03
N LYS A 124 -0.38 -3.08 -18.75
CA LYS A 124 -0.04 -4.29 -19.53
C LYS A 124 0.99 -3.89 -20.60
N GLY A 125 2.20 -3.59 -20.17
CA GLY A 125 3.35 -3.52 -21.00
C GLY A 125 3.57 -4.92 -21.53
N MET A 126 3.56 -5.03 -22.86
CA MET A 126 4.50 -5.91 -23.55
C MET A 126 4.55 -7.35 -23.02
N ASP A 127 3.38 -7.98 -22.88
CA ASP A 127 3.25 -9.43 -23.09
C ASP A 127 2.24 -9.66 -24.22
N GLN A 128 2.47 -8.96 -25.33
CA GLN A 128 2.07 -9.41 -26.66
C GLN A 128 3.30 -10.02 -27.34
N THR A 129 3.72 -11.17 -26.84
CA THR A 129 4.32 -12.18 -27.71
C THR A 129 3.51 -13.45 -27.55
N MET A 130 2.37 -13.49 -28.25
CA MET A 130 1.97 -14.57 -29.16
C MET A 130 0.69 -14.20 -29.92
#